data_AF-A0A2E5XC56-F1
#
_entry.id   AF-A0A2E5XC56-F1
#
_cell.length_a   1.000
_cell.length_b   1.000
_cell.length_c   1.000
_cell.angle_alpha   90.00
_cell.angle_beta   90.00
_cell.angle_gamma   90.00
#
_symmetry.space_group_name_H-M   'P 1'
#
loop_
_entity.id
_entity.type
_entity.pdbx_description
1 polymer ?
#
loop_
_entity_poly.entity_id
_entity_poly.type
_entity_poly.pdbx_seq_one_letter_code
_entity_poly.pdbx_strand_id
1 'polypeptide(L)' 'MDKILNDILVSREKDNLIESEKIINKSLDYMSSIENIDEEKIEKIRQFISRVIDEEIDYLVRHPEDYFELF' A
#
# COMPACT_ATOMS: atom_id res chain seq x y z
N MET A 1 -9.63 -5.53 -22.22
CA MET A 1 -10.42 -6.20 -21.15
C MET A 1 -11.83 -5.61 -21.12
N ASP A 2 -12.86 -6.30 -20.61
CA ASP A 2 -14.19 -5.66 -20.39
C ASP A 2 -14.03 -4.53 -19.36
N LYS A 3 -14.59 -3.36 -19.64
CA LYS A 3 -14.46 -2.17 -18.78
C LYS A 3 -14.98 -2.44 -17.37
N ILE A 4 -16.10 -3.16 -17.25
CA ILE A 4 -16.69 -3.52 -15.96
C ILE A 4 -15.74 -4.43 -15.16
N LEU A 5 -15.11 -5.39 -15.84
CA LEU A 5 -14.16 -6.30 -15.21
C LEU A 5 -12.91 -5.55 -14.74
N ASN A 6 -12.39 -4.62 -15.55
CA ASN A 6 -11.22 -3.82 -15.21
C ASN A 6 -11.50 -2.93 -13.99
N ASP A 7 -12.64 -2.25 -13.95
CA ASP A 7 -13.04 -1.42 -12.81
C ASP A 7 -13.15 -2.23 -11.50
N ILE A 8 -13.66 -3.46 -11.58
CA ILE A 8 -13.73 -4.39 -10.43
C ILE A 8 -12.32 -4.79 -9.96
N LEU A 9 -11.43 -5.13 -10.89
CA LEU A 9 -10.06 -5.53 -10.57
C LEU A 9 -9.27 -4.38 -9.93
N VAL A 10 -9.34 -3.19 -10.51
CA VAL A 10 -8.72 -1.97 -9.96
C VAL A 10 -9.24 -1.68 -8.55
N SER A 11 -10.56 -1.74 -8.33
CA SER A 11 -11.13 -1.51 -7.00
C SER A 11 -10.63 -2.52 -5.98
N ARG A 12 -10.62 -3.80 -6.34
CA ARG A 12 -10.17 -4.87 -5.46
C ARG A 12 -8.69 -4.71 -5.11
N GLU A 13 -7.87 -4.39 -6.09
CA GLU A 13 -6.43 -4.27 -5.89
C GLU A 13 -6.07 -3.04 -5.05
N LYS A 14 -6.79 -1.94 -5.24
CA LYS A 14 -6.70 -0.78 -4.33
C LYS A 14 -7.01 -1.17 -2.89
N ASP A 15 -8.07 -1.96 -2.66
CA ASP A 15 -8.41 -2.43 -1.32
C ASP A 15 -7.31 -3.33 -0.73
N ASN A 16 -6.67 -4.18 -1.54
CA ASN A 16 -5.54 -5.01 -1.12
C ASN A 16 -4.32 -4.17 -0.70
N LEU A 17 -3.98 -3.14 -1.46
CA LEU A 17 -2.87 -2.22 -1.16
C LEU A 17 -3.12 -1.49 0.17
N ILE A 18 -4.32 -0.95 0.35
CA ILE A 18 -4.73 -0.28 1.60
C ILE A 18 -4.70 -1.25 2.79
N GLU A 19 -5.16 -2.48 2.62
CA GLU A 19 -5.12 -3.47 3.70
C GLU A 19 -3.69 -3.86 4.07
N SER A 20 -2.80 -3.99 3.08
CA SER A 20 -1.37 -4.23 3.31
C SER A 20 -0.73 -3.09 4.09
N GLU A 21 -1.05 -1.84 3.76
CA GLU A 21 -0.60 -0.66 4.50
C GLU A 21 -1.02 -0.73 5.98
N LYS A 22 -2.28 -1.08 6.27
CA LYS A 22 -2.78 -1.23 7.64
C LYS A 22 -2.04 -2.31 8.42
N ILE A 23 -1.76 -3.45 7.79
CA ILE A 23 -1.03 -4.55 8.42
C ILE A 23 0.39 -4.09 8.78
N ILE A 24 1.08 -3.44 7.85
CA ILE A 24 2.44 -2.90 8.09
C ILE A 24 2.41 -1.87 9.21
N ASN A 25 1.45 -0.95 9.20
CA ASN A 25 1.29 0.06 10.24
C ASN A 25 1.08 -0.57 11.63
N LYS A 26 0.28 -1.64 11.72
CA LYS A 26 0.11 -2.39 12.96
C LYS A 26 1.40 -3.09 13.40
N SER A 27 2.18 -3.62 12.47
CA SER A 27 3.52 -4.16 12.76
C SER A 27 4.46 -3.08 13.31
N LEU A 28 4.42 -1.87 12.75
CA LEU A 28 5.19 -0.73 13.25
C LEU A 28 4.74 -0.31 14.66
N ASP A 29 3.44 -0.35 14.96
CA ASP A 29 2.93 -0.07 16.32
C ASP A 29 3.51 -1.06 17.34
N TYR A 30 3.57 -2.36 16.99
CA TYR A 30 4.22 -3.35 17.84
C TYR A 30 5.71 -3.07 18.01
N MET A 31 6.42 -2.63 16.96
CA MET A 31 7.83 -2.25 17.07
C MET A 31 8.01 -1.06 18.01
N SER A 32 7.16 -0.04 17.94
CA SER A 32 7.20 1.13 18.85
C SER A 32 7.03 0.75 20.32
N SER A 33 6.43 -0.41 20.62
CA SER A 33 6.25 -0.88 22.01
C SER A 33 7.50 -1.55 22.62
N ILE A 34 8.56 -1.77 21.84
CA ILE A 34 9.79 -2.42 22.30
C ILE A 34 10.71 -1.36 22.93
N GLU A 35 11.32 -1.71 24.07
CA GLU A 35 12.23 -0.81 24.79
C GLU A 35 13.46 -0.42 23.95
N ASN A 36 13.89 0.85 24.06
CA ASN A 36 15.02 1.44 23.32
C ASN A 36 14.88 1.53 21.80
N ILE A 37 13.66 1.50 21.26
CA ILE A 37 13.44 1.75 19.84
C ILE A 37 13.49 3.24 19.51
N ASP A 38 13.96 3.54 18.30
CA ASP A 38 13.99 4.89 17.74
C ASP A 38 12.66 5.19 17.05
N GLU A 39 11.76 5.84 17.78
CA GLU A 39 10.42 6.20 17.28
C GLU A 39 10.47 7.09 16.03
N GLU A 40 11.49 7.93 15.88
CA GLU A 40 11.65 8.79 14.71
C GLU A 40 11.91 7.96 13.44
N LYS A 41 12.67 6.86 13.55
CA LYS A 41 12.85 5.93 12.43
C LYS A 41 11.55 5.21 12.08
N ILE A 42 10.75 4.81 13.07
CA ILE A 42 9.45 4.18 12.81
C ILE A 42 8.52 5.13 12.06
N GLU A 43 8.49 6.39 12.47
CA GLU A 43 7.68 7.41 11.80
C GLU A 43 8.14 7.65 10.36
N LYS A 44 9.46 7.70 10.11
CA LYS A 44 10.00 7.78 8.74
C LYS A 44 9.60 6.58 7.89
N ILE A 45 9.62 5.37 8.45
CA ILE A 45 9.18 4.17 7.73
C ILE A 45 7.68 4.26 7.42
N ARG A 46 6.86 4.70 8.38
CA ARG A 46 5.41 4.90 8.17
C ARG A 46 5.14 5.86 7.02
N GLN A 47 5.79 7.01 7.01
CA GLN A 47 5.65 8.00 5.95
C GLN A 47 6.11 7.47 4.59
N PHE A 48 7.21 6.72 4.57
CA PHE A 48 7.71 6.11 3.35
C PHE A 48 6.72 5.09 2.78
N ILE A 49 6.22 4.17 3.61
CA ILE A 49 5.26 3.13 3.19
C ILE A 49 3.98 3.78 2.66
N SER A 50 3.44 4.79 3.36
CA SER A 50 2.23 5.48 2.92
C SER A 50 2.41 6.14 1.55
N ARG A 51 3.55 6.80 1.31
CA ARG A 51 3.89 7.37 0.00
C ARG A 51 4.00 6.32 -1.10
N VAL A 52 4.63 5.17 -0.81
CA VAL A 52 4.74 4.07 -1.78
C VAL A 52 3.34 3.55 -2.14
N ILE A 53 2.47 3.33 -1.15
CA ILE A 53 1.11 2.85 -1.40
C ILE A 53 0.31 3.86 -2.23
N ASP A 54 0.42 5.16 -1.95
CA ASP A 54 -0.21 6.21 -2.74
C ASP A 54 0.30 6.21 -4.19
N GLU A 55 1.61 6.07 -4.41
CA GLU A 55 2.23 6.00 -5.73
C GLU A 55 1.78 4.75 -6.50
N GLU A 56 1.70 3.59 -5.85
CA GLU A 56 1.21 2.34 -6.44
C GLU A 56 -0.29 2.44 -6.82
N ILE A 57 -1.12 3.03 -5.96
CA ILE A 57 -2.55 3.26 -6.27
C ILE A 57 -2.72 4.21 -7.45
N ASP A 58 -1.93 5.31 -7.49
CA ASP A 58 -1.97 6.25 -8.61
C ASP A 58 -1.56 5.59 -9.93
N TYR A 59 -0.51 4.76 -9.90
CA TYR A 59 -0.06 3.99 -11.05
C TYR A 59 -1.13 2.98 -11.50
N LEU A 60 -1.71 2.21 -10.59
CA LEU A 60 -2.81 1.27 -10.87
C LEU A 60 -4.01 1.96 -11.55
N VAL A 61 -4.41 3.14 -11.08
CA VAL A 61 -5.57 3.86 -11.64
C VAL A 61 -5.27 4.42 -13.03
N ARG A 62 -4.04 4.88 -13.27
CA ARG A 62 -3.64 5.49 -14.55
C ARG A 62 -3.26 4.45 -15.61
N HIS A 63 -2.70 3.32 -15.19
CA HIS A 63 -2.12 2.30 -16.05
C HIS A 63 -2.60 0.89 -15.64
N PRO A 64 -3.92 0.63 -15.58
CA PRO A 64 -4.44 -0.62 -15.03
C PRO A 64 -4.03 -1.85 -15.86
N GLU A 65 -3.97 -1.73 -17.18
CA GLU A 65 -3.56 -2.84 -18.05
C GLU A 65 -2.09 -3.21 -17.81
N ASP A 66 -1.19 -2.22 -17.77
CA ASP A 66 0.23 -2.43 -17.50
C ASP A 66 0.47 -2.96 -16.07
N TYR A 67 -0.31 -2.49 -15.09
CA TYR A 67 -0.21 -2.92 -13.69
C TYR A 67 -0.44 -4.42 -13.55
N PHE A 68 -1.48 -4.95 -14.21
CA PHE A 68 -1.81 -6.38 -14.12
C PHE A 68 -0.97 -7.27 -15.04
N GLU A 69 -0.26 -6.72 -16.02
CA GLU A 69 0.69 -7.50 -16.84
C GLU A 69 2.02 -7.80 -16.12
N LEU A 70 2.34 -7.06 -15.06
CA LEU A 70 3.54 -7.26 -14.25
C LEU A 70 3.44 -8.46 -13.27
N PHE A 71 2.28 -9.11 -13.19
CA PHE A 71 1.96 -10.22 -12.26
C PHE A 71 1.33 -11.43 -12.98
#